data_AF-A0A928ZZ42-F1
#
_entry.id   AF-A0A928ZZ42-F1
#
_cell.length_a   1.000
_cell.length_b   1.000
_cell.length_c   1.000
_cell.angle_alpha   90.00
_cell.angle_beta   90.00
_cell.angle_gamma   90.00
#
_symmetry.space_group_name_H-M   'P 1'
#
loop_
_entity.id
_entity.type
_entity.pdbx_description
1 polymer ?
#
loop_
_entity_poly.entity_id
_entity_poly.type
_entity_poly.pdbx_seq_one_letter_code
_entity_poly.pdbx_strand_id
1 'polypeptide(L)' 'MYTTVNETGQLNNYATEPEMYLASYPAPEQQRSYLLQGGLATLLISTLMMTALIVS' A
#
# COMPACT_ATOMS: atom_id res chain seq x y z
N MET A 1 -15.72 -1.94 34.27
CA MET A 1 -15.41 -0.53 33.96
C MET A 1 -16.13 -0.21 32.66
N TYR A 2 -17.07 0.75 32.66
CA TYR A 2 -17.86 1.12 31.48
C TYR A 2 -17.03 2.06 30.58
N THR A 3 -16.20 1.51 29.70
CA THR A 3 -15.31 2.31 28.82
C THR A 3 -15.99 2.80 27.55
N THR A 4 -17.28 2.52 27.36
CA THR A 4 -18.04 2.86 26.15
C THR A 4 -19.15 3.87 26.41
N VAL A 5 -19.06 4.67 27.48
CA VAL A 5 -20.03 5.73 27.76
C VAL A 5 -19.40 7.05 27.32
N ASN A 6 -20.11 7.81 26.49
CA ASN A 6 -19.64 9.12 26.02
C ASN A 6 -19.70 10.17 27.15
N GLU A 7 -19.11 11.35 26.92
CA GLU A 7 -19.02 12.44 27.92
C GLU A 7 -20.41 12.90 28.46
N THR A 8 -21.47 12.60 27.71
CA THR A 8 -22.87 12.92 28.07
C THR A 8 -23.62 11.77 28.75
N GLY A 9 -22.96 10.63 29.02
CA GLY A 9 -23.55 9.51 29.76
C GLY A 9 -24.32 8.48 28.93
N GLN A 10 -24.34 8.62 27.60
CA GLN A 10 -24.98 7.70 26.66
C GLN A 10 -24.00 6.60 26.18
N LEU A 11 -24.56 5.44 25.80
CA LEU A 11 -23.77 4.34 25.27
C LEU A 11 -23.22 4.72 23.87
N ASN A 12 -21.90 4.64 23.73
CA ASN A 12 -21.18 4.93 22.51
C ASN A 12 -21.36 3.77 21.52
N ASN A 13 -22.22 3.99 20.53
CA ASN A 13 -22.48 3.05 19.43
C ASN A 13 -21.60 3.31 18.19
N TYR A 14 -20.62 4.22 18.27
CA TYR A 14 -19.66 4.42 17.19
C TYR A 14 -18.66 3.26 17.13
N ALA A 15 -18.24 2.93 15.91
CA ALA A 15 -17.19 1.94 15.71
C ALA A 15 -15.88 2.43 16.36
N THR A 16 -15.11 1.51 16.95
CA THR A 16 -13.77 1.82 17.43
C THR A 16 -12.90 2.24 16.25
N GLU A 17 -12.44 3.49 16.25
CA GLU A 17 -11.51 3.98 15.24
C GLU A 17 -10.14 3.31 15.45
N PRO A 18 -9.51 2.79 14.39
CA PRO A 18 -8.15 2.29 14.49
C PRO A 18 -7.18 3.44 14.76
N GLU A 19 -6.14 3.18 15.54
CA GLU A 19 -5.04 4.11 15.75
C GLU A 19 -4.47 4.57 14.41
N MET A 20 -4.31 5.90 14.26
CA MET A 20 -3.72 6.48 13.06
C MET A 20 -2.24 6.10 12.98
N TYR A 21 -1.83 5.47 11.88
CA TYR A 21 -0.42 5.17 11.62
C TYR A 21 0.08 5.91 10.38
N LEU A 22 1.33 6.37 10.45
CA LEU A 22 2.02 6.98 9.32
C LEU A 22 2.71 5.90 8.49
N ALA A 23 2.86 6.16 7.19
CA ALA A 23 3.69 5.34 6.32
C ALA A 23 5.15 5.42 6.78
N SER A 24 5.77 4.25 7.01
CA SER A 24 7.20 4.14 7.28
C SER A 24 7.99 4.04 5.98
N TYR A 25 9.23 4.54 6.03
CA TYR A 25 10.15 4.37 4.91
C TYR A 25 10.47 2.86 4.73
N PRO A 26 10.48 2.35 3.48
CA PRO A 26 10.66 0.91 3.24
C PRO A 26 12.02 0.41 3.74
N ALA A 27 12.01 -0.79 4.32
CA ALA A 27 13.23 -1.46 4.72
C ALA A 27 14.12 -1.77 3.51
N PRO A 28 15.45 -1.94 3.67
CA PRO A 28 16.37 -2.23 2.56
C PRO A 28 15.94 -3.44 1.70
N GLU A 29 15.34 -4.46 2.30
CA GLU A 29 14.82 -5.64 1.59
C GLU A 29 13.62 -5.33 0.70
N GLN A 30 12.72 -4.45 1.17
CA GLN A 30 11.57 -3.97 0.39
C GLN A 30 12.04 -3.13 -0.79
N GLN A 31 13.02 -2.25 -0.58
CA GLN A 31 13.61 -1.45 -1.65
C GLN A 31 14.25 -2.31 -2.75
N ARG A 32 14.97 -3.38 -2.37
CA ARG A 32 15.51 -4.36 -3.33
C ARG A 32 14.41 -5.06 -4.13
N SER A 33 13.33 -5.45 -3.46
CA SER A 33 12.17 -6.06 -4.12
C SER A 33 11.51 -5.10 -5.11
N TYR A 34 11.38 -3.82 -4.76
CA TYR A 34 10.83 -2.80 -5.66
C TYR A 34 11.72 -2.54 -6.86
N LEU A 35 13.06 -2.52 -6.69
CA LEU A 35 13.99 -2.41 -7.80
C LEU A 35 13.86 -3.59 -8.78
N LEU A 36 13.73 -4.81 -8.26
CA LEU A 36 13.50 -6.00 -9.07
C LEU A 36 12.17 -5.93 -9.84
N GLN A 37 11.09 -5.58 -9.16
CA GLN A 37 9.76 -5.45 -9.77
C GLN A 37 9.76 -4.38 -10.86
N GLY A 38 10.35 -3.21 -10.59
CA GLY A 38 10.50 -2.15 -11.58
C GLY A 38 11.31 -2.60 -12.79
N GLY A 39 12.47 -3.24 -12.56
CA GLY A 39 13.31 -3.76 -13.63
C GLY A 39 12.60 -4.79 -14.52
N LEU A 40 11.88 -5.74 -13.92
CA LEU A 40 11.10 -6.73 -14.67
C LEU A 40 9.96 -6.09 -15.47
N ALA A 41 9.25 -5.12 -14.88
CA ALA A 41 8.18 -4.39 -15.56
C ALA A 41 8.72 -3.60 -16.77
N THR A 42 9.84 -2.90 -16.60
CA THR A 42 10.49 -2.18 -17.71
C THR A 42 10.91 -3.13 -18.81
N LEU A 43 11.58 -4.25 -18.48
CA LEU A 43 12.01 -5.25 -19.47
C LEU A 43 10.83 -5.82 -20.25
N LEU A 44 9.73 -6.14 -19.56
CA LEU A 44 8.51 -6.63 -20.19
C LEU A 44 7.95 -5.62 -21.21
N ILE A 45 7.77 -4.36 -20.78
CA ILE A 45 7.21 -3.30 -21.63
C ILE A 45 8.12 -3.03 -22.83
N SER A 46 9.44 -2.93 -22.62
CA SER A 46 10.40 -2.72 -23.72
C SER A 46 10.36 -3.85 -24.74
N THR A 47 10.26 -5.10 -24.26
CA THR A 47 10.15 -6.27 -25.15
C THR A 47 8.85 -6.21 -25.96
N LEU A 48 7.72 -5.94 -25.31
CA LEU A 48 6.43 -5.80 -26.00
C LEU A 48 6.48 -4.70 -27.07
N MET A 49 7.04 -3.54 -26.73
CA MET A 49 7.20 -2.43 -27.69
C MET A 49 8.08 -2.83 -28.87
N MET A 50 9.22 -3.49 -28.64
CA MET A 50 10.06 -4.01 -29.73
C MET A 50 9.30 -5.01 -30.60
N THR A 51 8.56 -5.95 -30.01
CA THR A 51 7.79 -6.94 -30.79
C THR A 51 6.73 -6.27 -31.65
N ALA A 52 6.03 -5.26 -31.13
CA ALA A 52 5.03 -4.52 -31.87
C ALA A 52 5.65 -3.79 -33.08
N LEU A 53 6.79 -3.11 -32.86
CA LEU A 53 7.50 -2.39 -33.92
C LEU A 53 8.10 -3.30 -35.01
N ILE A 54 8.50 -4.53 -34.66
CA ILE A 54 9.05 -5.50 -35.61
C ILE A 54 7.96 -6.11 -36.49
N VAL A 55 6.75 -6.29 -35.95
CA VAL A 55 5.64 -6.98 -36.64
C VAL A 55 4.71 -6.01 -37.37
N SER A 56 4.67 -4.73 -36.97
CA SER A 56 3.96 -3.66 -37.67
C SER A 56 4.61 -3.30 -39.01
#